data_AF-A0A948JDW6-F1
#
_entry.id   AF-A0A948JDW6-F1
#
_cell.length_a   1.000
_cell.length_b   1.000
_cell.length_c   1.000
_cell.angle_alpha   90.00
_cell.angle_beta   90.00
_cell.angle_gamma   90.00
#
_symmetry.space_group_name_H-M   'P 1'
#
loop_
_entity.id
_entity.type
_entity.pdbx_description
1 polymer ?
#
loop_
_entity_poly.entity_id
_entity_poly.type
_entity_poly.pdbx_seq_one_letter_code
_entity_poly.pdbx_strand_id
1 'polypeptide(L)'
;MKNIKEELLATNMEPWRKKGIFIVVILLCMFPFFITYKTSTPDLKATLWQLRHFFGIAFLQATAQISLCWFLLKSKTPNYVIASFLIMAMAFQVMYGLAVILVSNT
;
A
#
# COMPACT_ATOMS: atom_id res chain seq x y z
N MET A 1 -16.98 -24.90 -3.38
CA MET A 1 -15.87 -24.50 -4.29
C MET A 1 -16.35 -23.80 -5.57
N LYS A 2 -17.40 -24.28 -6.26
CA LYS A 2 -17.94 -23.57 -7.46
C LYS A 2 -18.27 -22.10 -7.19
N ASN A 3 -18.96 -21.81 -6.08
CA ASN A 3 -19.37 -20.44 -5.72
C ASN A 3 -18.18 -19.48 -5.49
N ILE A 4 -17.11 -19.93 -4.82
CA ILE A 4 -15.92 -19.08 -4.56
C ILE A 4 -15.20 -18.75 -5.87
N LYS A 5 -15.05 -19.74 -6.76
CA LYS A 5 -14.43 -19.53 -8.07
C LYS A 5 -15.24 -18.52 -8.90
N GLU A 6 -16.56 -18.63 -8.88
CA GLU A 6 -17.45 -17.72 -9.60
C GLU A 6 -17.40 -16.30 -9.01
N GLU A 7 -17.37 -16.16 -7.69
CA GLU A 7 -17.19 -14.86 -7.01
C GLU A 7 -15.83 -14.22 -7.32
N LEU A 8 -14.76 -15.00 -7.38
CA LEU A 8 -13.42 -14.52 -7.69
C LEU A 8 -13.28 -14.08 -9.16
N LEU A 9 -13.98 -14.76 -10.07
CA LEU A 9 -14.01 -14.43 -11.50
C LEU A 9 -15.03 -13.33 -11.83
N ALA A 10 -15.95 -13.02 -10.91
CA ALA A 10 -16.91 -11.96 -11.10
C ALA A 10 -16.20 -10.61 -11.27
N THR A 11 -16.69 -9.82 -12.22
CA THR A 11 -16.22 -8.47 -12.54
C THR A 11 -17.19 -7.37 -12.06
N ASN A 12 -18.34 -7.80 -11.54
CA ASN A 12 -19.40 -6.95 -11.05
C ASN A 12 -19.23 -6.74 -9.55
N MET A 13 -18.47 -5.72 -9.18
CA MET A 13 -18.35 -5.26 -7.80
C MET A 13 -19.19 -4.00 -7.58
N GLU A 14 -19.98 -3.97 -6.51
CA GLU A 14 -20.83 -2.82 -6.20
C GLU A 14 -20.02 -1.53 -6.00
N PRO A 15 -20.54 -0.37 -6.44
CA PRO A 15 -19.80 0.90 -6.40
C PRO A 15 -19.31 1.31 -5.01
N TRP A 16 -20.06 1.01 -3.94
CA TRP A 16 -19.66 1.36 -2.58
C TRP A 16 -18.46 0.53 -2.09
N ARG A 17 -18.38 -0.76 -2.47
CA ARG A 17 -17.23 -1.61 -2.14
C ARG A 17 -15.97 -1.10 -2.80
N LYS A 18 -16.08 -0.64 -4.06
CA LYS A 18 -14.98 0.00 -4.78
C LYS A 18 -14.48 1.25 -4.06
N LYS A 19 -15.39 2.13 -3.62
CA LYS A 19 -15.03 3.32 -2.82
C LYS A 19 -14.35 2.94 -1.50
N GLY A 20 -14.86 1.93 -0.80
CA GLY A 20 -14.26 1.43 0.44
C GLY A 20 -12.83 0.94 0.23
N ILE A 21 -12.60 0.11 -0.79
CA ILE A 21 -11.26 -0.39 -1.16
C ILE A 21 -10.30 0.77 -1.45
N PHE A 22 -10.76 1.77 -2.22
CA PHE A 22 -9.94 2.93 -2.53
C PHE A 22 -9.51 3.70 -1.27
N ILE A 23 -10.44 3.94 -0.34
CA ILE A 23 -10.15 4.61 0.93
C ILE A 23 -9.15 3.80 1.75
N VAL A 24 -9.35 2.48 1.86
CA VAL A 24 -8.42 1.59 2.59
C VAL A 24 -7.02 1.66 2.00
N VAL A 25 -6.88 1.68 0.68
CA VAL A 25 -5.57 1.78 0.02
C VAL A 25 -4.90 3.13 0.30
N ILE A 26 -5.66 4.23 0.30
CA ILE A 26 -5.13 5.54 0.71
C ILE A 26 -4.62 5.50 2.15
N LEU A 27 -5.41 4.92 3.08
CA LEU A 27 -5.00 4.81 4.48
C LEU A 27 -3.73 3.96 4.63
N LEU A 28 -3.64 2.83 3.91
CA LEU A 28 -2.43 2.00 3.89
C LEU A 28 -1.22 2.76 3.34
N CYS A 29 -1.40 3.63 2.34
CA CYS A 29 -0.32 4.45 1.80
C CYS A 29 0.23 5.49 2.80
N MET A 30 -0.51 5.83 3.86
CA MET A 30 -0.02 6.73 4.91
C MET A 30 0.88 6.03 5.93
N PHE A 31 0.79 4.70 6.05
CA PHE A 31 1.54 3.91 7.03
C PHE A 31 3.08 4.07 6.94
N PRO A 32 3.72 4.06 5.75
CA PRO A 32 5.16 4.24 5.61
C PRO A 32 5.67 5.56 6.20
N PHE A 33 4.89 6.63 6.01
CA PHE A 33 5.22 7.96 6.50
C PHE A 33 5.16 8.01 8.03
N PHE A 34 4.15 7.37 8.63
CA PHE A 34 4.03 7.28 10.08
C PHE A 34 5.18 6.50 10.72
N ILE A 35 5.54 5.34 10.15
CA ILE A 35 6.66 4.52 10.66
C ILE A 35 7.97 5.30 10.59
N THR A 36 8.27 5.90 9.43
CA THR A 36 9.49 6.70 9.24
C THR A 36 9.59 7.86 10.23
N TYR A 37 8.47 8.52 10.51
CA TYR A 37 8.43 9.58 11.53
C TYR A 37 8.73 9.03 12.93
N LYS A 38 8.17 7.89 13.29
CA LYS A 38 8.37 7.27 14.62
C LYS A 38 9.78 6.75 14.86
N THR A 39 10.48 6.32 13.82
CA THR A 39 11.86 5.81 13.91
C THR A 39 12.93 6.89 13.73
N SER A 40 12.54 8.16 13.55
CA SER A 40 13.49 9.27 13.42
C SER A 40 14.30 9.48 14.70
N THR A 41 15.60 9.74 14.55
CA THR A 41 16.55 9.90 15.66
C THR A 41 16.93 11.38 15.87
N PRO A 42 17.44 11.76 17.05
CA PRO A 42 17.82 13.16 17.31
C PRO A 42 19.04 13.64 16.51
N ASP A 43 19.79 12.76 15.83
CA ASP A 43 20.87 13.16 14.93
C ASP A 43 20.30 13.67 13.60
N LEU A 44 20.53 14.95 13.34
CA LEU A 44 20.05 15.64 12.13
C LEU A 44 20.58 14.99 10.84
N LYS A 45 21.85 14.55 10.81
CA LYS A 45 22.43 13.98 9.59
C LYS A 45 21.81 12.62 9.26
N ALA A 46 21.71 11.74 10.27
CA ALA A 46 21.07 10.44 10.13
C ALA A 46 19.58 10.58 9.75
N THR A 47 18.86 11.47 10.42
CA THR A 47 17.43 11.70 10.16
C THR A 47 17.18 12.29 8.78
N LEU A 48 17.97 13.25 8.30
CA LEU A 48 17.82 13.78 6.93
C LEU A 48 18.10 12.71 5.87
N TRP A 49 19.07 11.82 6.11
CA TRP A 49 19.35 10.72 5.20
C TRP A 49 18.19 9.71 5.16
N GLN A 50 17.67 9.32 6.33
CA GLN A 50 16.53 8.41 6.44
C GLN A 50 15.28 9.02 5.80
N LEU A 51 14.99 10.29 6.10
CA LEU A 51 13.86 11.01 5.53
C LEU A 51 13.96 11.03 4.02
N ARG A 52 15.12 11.39 3.43
CA ARG A 52 15.26 11.47 1.97
C ARG A 52 14.98 10.14 1.26
N HIS A 53 15.52 9.04 1.75
CA HIS A 53 15.38 7.74 1.07
C HIS A 53 14.03 7.10 1.37
N PHE A 54 13.63 7.01 2.63
CA PHE A 54 12.39 6.35 3.02
C PHE A 54 11.15 7.15 2.63
N PHE A 55 11.17 8.48 2.72
CA PHE A 55 10.06 9.30 2.23
C PHE A 55 9.95 9.23 0.70
N GLY A 56 11.07 9.23 -0.02
CA GLY A 56 11.09 9.09 -1.48
C GLY A 56 10.49 7.75 -1.94
N ILE A 57 10.89 6.65 -1.31
CA ILE A 57 10.35 5.31 -1.59
C ILE A 57 8.85 5.25 -1.24
N ALA A 58 8.47 5.76 -0.06
CA ALA A 58 7.06 5.78 0.36
C ALA A 58 6.18 6.60 -0.59
N PHE A 59 6.67 7.75 -1.06
CA PHE A 59 5.95 8.61 -1.98
C PHE A 59 5.74 7.96 -3.35
N LEU A 60 6.80 7.41 -3.94
CA LEU A 60 6.72 6.67 -5.20
C LEU A 60 5.79 5.45 -5.08
N GLN A 61 5.87 4.72 -3.97
CA GLN A 61 4.99 3.59 -3.71
C GLN A 61 3.52 4.03 -3.58
N ALA A 62 3.24 5.08 -2.79
CA ALA A 62 1.89 5.58 -2.58
C ALA A 62 1.24 6.03 -3.90
N THR A 63 1.97 6.80 -4.71
CA THR A 63 1.49 7.24 -6.02
C THR A 63 1.22 6.07 -6.97
N ALA A 64 2.10 5.06 -7.00
CA ALA A 64 1.89 3.84 -7.80
C ALA A 64 0.67 3.03 -7.32
N GLN A 65 0.54 2.80 -6.02
CA GLN A 65 -0.57 2.03 -5.44
C GLN A 65 -1.92 2.72 -5.64
N ILE A 66 -1.99 4.05 -5.44
CA ILE A 66 -3.21 4.82 -5.69
C ILE A 66 -3.58 4.80 -7.18
N SER A 67 -2.61 4.98 -8.08
CA SER A 67 -2.85 4.96 -9.53
C SER A 67 -3.35 3.59 -10.00
N LEU A 68 -2.72 2.51 -9.53
CA LEU A 68 -3.15 1.14 -9.82
C LEU A 68 -4.54 0.85 -9.26
N CYS A 69 -4.80 1.25 -8.01
CA CYS A 69 -6.10 1.07 -7.38
C CYS A 69 -7.20 1.80 -8.17
N TRP A 70 -6.96 3.06 -8.55
CA TRP A 70 -7.88 3.84 -9.37
C TRP A 70 -8.18 3.15 -10.70
N PHE A 71 -7.14 2.67 -11.40
CA PHE A 71 -7.29 1.94 -12.65
C PHE A 71 -8.10 0.65 -12.50
N LEU A 72 -7.79 -0.17 -11.49
CA LEU A 72 -8.44 -1.45 -11.24
C LEU A 72 -9.92 -1.27 -10.90
N LEU A 73 -10.27 -0.24 -10.12
CA LEU A 73 -11.64 0.04 -9.71
C LEU A 73 -12.50 0.62 -10.84
N LYS A 74 -11.90 1.40 -11.76
CA LYS A 74 -12.60 1.96 -12.92
C LYS A 74 -12.81 0.92 -14.03
N SER A 75 -11.90 -0.02 -14.18
CA SER A 75 -11.95 -1.09 -15.18
C SER A 75 -12.84 -2.26 -14.75
N LYS A 76 -13.32 -3.05 -15.71
CA LYS A 76 -14.01 -4.34 -15.44
C LYS A 76 -12.95 -5.40 -15.15
N THR A 77 -12.43 -5.41 -13.92
CA THR A 77 -11.42 -6.38 -13.48
C THR A 77 -12.05 -7.48 -12.63
N PRO A 78 -11.58 -8.73 -12.75
CA PRO A 78 -12.01 -9.81 -11.86
C PRO A 78 -11.66 -9.51 -10.41
N ASN A 79 -12.52 -9.95 -9.48
CA ASN A 79 -12.33 -9.74 -8.05
C ASN A 79 -11.00 -10.32 -7.52
N TYR A 80 -10.50 -11.43 -8.08
CA TYR A 80 -9.21 -11.99 -7.68
C TYR A 80 -8.04 -11.04 -7.98
N VAL A 81 -8.11 -10.22 -9.04
CA VAL A 81 -7.06 -9.25 -9.38
C VAL A 81 -7.02 -8.15 -8.32
N ILE A 82 -8.18 -7.68 -7.88
CA ILE A 82 -8.32 -6.68 -6.82
C ILE A 82 -7.81 -7.26 -5.49
N ALA A 83 -8.15 -8.52 -5.18
CA ALA A 83 -7.65 -9.20 -3.99
C ALA A 83 -6.12 -9.35 -4.00
N SER A 84 -5.53 -9.78 -5.13
CA SER A 84 -4.08 -9.86 -5.30
C SER A 84 -3.40 -8.51 -5.14
N PHE A 85 -4.00 -7.43 -5.66
CA PHE A 85 -3.50 -6.08 -5.46
C PHE A 85 -3.50 -5.67 -3.98
N LEU A 86 -4.56 -6.01 -3.23
CA LEU A 86 -4.63 -5.73 -1.79
C LEU A 86 -3.57 -6.50 -1.00
N ILE A 87 -3.37 -7.78 -1.32
CA ILE A 87 -2.32 -8.60 -0.70
C ILE A 87 -0.94 -8.00 -0.97
N MET A 88 -0.66 -7.62 -2.23
CA MET A 88 0.57 -6.92 -2.60
C MET A 88 0.75 -5.61 -1.82
N ALA A 89 -0.31 -4.80 -1.72
CA ALA A 89 -0.26 -3.53 -1.00
C ALA A 89 0.09 -3.73 0.48
N MET A 90 -0.53 -4.71 1.14
CA MET A 90 -0.25 -5.05 2.55
C MET A 90 1.17 -5.60 2.74
N ALA A 91 1.62 -6.51 1.87
CA ALA A 91 2.97 -7.07 1.92
C ALA A 91 4.04 -5.97 1.83
N PHE A 92 3.81 -4.98 0.96
CA PHE A 92 4.69 -3.81 0.85
C PHE A 92 4.79 -3.01 2.15
N GLN A 93 3.67 -2.80 2.86
CA GLN A 93 3.68 -2.08 4.15
C GLN A 93 4.55 -2.80 5.19
N VAL A 94 4.45 -4.14 5.23
CA VAL A 94 5.25 -4.97 6.14
C VAL A 94 6.74 -4.87 5.77
N MET A 95 7.08 -5.07 4.49
CA MET A 95 8.47 -5.00 4.03
C MET A 95 9.10 -3.63 4.25
N TYR A 96 8.35 -2.56 4.00
CA TYR A 96 8.79 -1.20 4.28
C TYR A 96 9.06 -0.99 5.77
N GLY A 97 8.13 -1.41 6.64
CA GLY A 97 8.30 -1.31 8.10
C GLY A 97 9.54 -2.05 8.60
N LEU A 98 9.76 -3.27 8.12
CA LEU A 98 10.98 -4.05 8.43
C LEU A 98 12.25 -3.34 7.95
N ALA A 99 12.25 -2.82 6.71
CA ALA A 99 13.40 -2.11 6.16
C ALA A 99 13.76 -0.87 6.98
N VAL A 100 12.77 -0.07 7.38
CA VAL A 100 12.99 1.12 8.22
C VAL A 100 13.57 0.71 9.58
N ILE A 101 12.97 -0.27 10.26
CA ILE A 101 13.45 -0.71 11.59
C ILE A 101 14.87 -1.25 11.52
N LEU A 102 15.19 -2.07 10.52
CA LEU A 102 16.53 -2.66 10.37
C LEU A 102 17.60 -1.61 10.11
N VAL A 103 17.31 -0.61 9.28
CA VAL A 103 18.26 0.46 8.93
C VAL A 103 18.35 1.53 10.02
N SER A 104 17.29 1.74 10.80
CA SER A 104 17.31 2.69 11.92
C SER A 104 17.98 2.14 13.18
N ASN A 105 18.15 0.82 13.30
CA ASN A 105 18.81 0.17 14.44
C ASN A 105 20.27 -0.25 14.17
N THR A 106 20.84 0.16 13.04
CA THR A 106 22.28 0.03 12.71
C THR A 106 22.99 1.35 12.90
#